data_AF-A0AAD5KTA1-F1
#
_entry.id   AF-A0AAD5KTA1-F1
#
_cell.length_a   1.000
_cell.length_b   1.000
_cell.length_c   1.000
_cell.angle_alpha   90.00
_cell.angle_beta   90.00
_cell.angle_gamma   90.00
#
_symmetry.space_group_name_H-M   'P 1'
#
loop_
_entity.id
_entity.type
_entity.pdbx_description
1 polymer ?
#
loop_
_entity_poly.entity_id
_entity_poly.type
_entity_poly.pdbx_seq_one_letter_code
_entity_poly.pdbx_strand_id
1 'polypeptide(L)'
;MKTKGFELVPYVNSINETPDDGITGFIESPRYSTGYAALHNSIGFMPETHMLKSFDKRVESTYLLLQTYVEIVARDAKIIGENKRKADEKVAQQDEFPLDWKLNRSVYDSIEFKGYTAKYKPSEGKKKDIRPTFFEDTAAQLLKSNPALKQKLEEEKLKNPELAKNGRAQLDFVYKNSDYYEKTFNRYPIGRLTNNIKLNLK
;
A
#
# COMPACT_ATOMS: atom_id res chain seq x y z
N MET A 1 -0.45 -23.71 3.14
CA MET A 1 0.84 -23.24 2.60
C MET A 1 2.04 -23.66 3.43
N LYS A 2 2.05 -23.51 4.78
CA LYS A 2 3.12 -24.05 5.66
C LYS A 2 3.43 -25.54 5.43
N THR A 3 2.40 -26.39 5.39
CA THR A 3 2.53 -27.83 5.08
C THR A 3 3.00 -28.12 3.66
N LYS A 4 2.87 -27.15 2.75
CA LYS A 4 3.38 -27.21 1.36
C LYS A 4 4.80 -26.61 1.25
N GLY A 5 5.48 -26.35 2.38
CA GLY A 5 6.86 -25.83 2.43
C GLY A 5 7.02 -24.33 2.21
N PHE A 6 5.93 -23.60 1.96
CA PHE A 6 5.93 -22.16 1.71
C PHE A 6 5.07 -21.45 2.76
N GLU A 7 5.60 -21.26 3.96
CA GLU A 7 4.87 -20.57 5.03
C GLU A 7 4.57 -19.11 4.64
N LEU A 8 3.36 -18.66 4.95
CA LEU A 8 2.91 -17.28 4.71
C LEU A 8 3.09 -16.46 5.97
N VAL A 9 3.37 -15.16 5.79
CA VAL A 9 3.45 -14.17 6.86
C VAL A 9 2.68 -12.93 6.40
N PRO A 10 2.07 -12.14 7.30
CA PRO A 10 1.48 -10.86 6.95
C PRO A 10 2.47 -9.94 6.22
N TYR A 11 1.95 -9.00 5.43
CA TYR A 11 2.79 -8.02 4.77
C TYR A 11 3.61 -7.22 5.78
N VAL A 12 4.91 -7.09 5.51
CA VAL A 12 5.86 -6.45 6.42
C VAL A 12 5.89 -4.96 6.13
N ASN A 13 5.08 -4.22 6.86
CA ASN A 13 5.14 -2.76 6.91
C ASN A 13 5.62 -2.36 8.32
N SER A 14 6.93 -2.22 8.47
CA SER A 14 7.60 -1.89 9.73
C SER A 14 7.18 -0.51 10.24
N ILE A 15 7.06 -0.34 11.56
CA ILE A 15 6.75 0.97 12.17
C ILE A 15 7.89 1.97 11.93
N ASN A 16 9.14 1.50 12.02
CA ASN A 16 10.34 2.27 11.70
C ASN A 16 11.17 1.52 10.64
N GLU A 17 12.50 1.52 10.77
CA GLU A 17 13.42 0.99 9.78
C GLU A 17 13.46 -0.55 9.76
N THR A 18 13.27 -1.21 10.91
CA THR A 18 13.30 -2.67 11.01
C THR A 18 11.99 -3.22 11.57
N PRO A 19 11.64 -4.49 11.28
CA PRO A 19 10.47 -5.14 11.88
C PRO A 19 10.54 -5.28 13.41
N ASP A 20 11.71 -5.08 14.02
CA ASP A 20 11.90 -5.19 15.47
C ASP A 20 11.11 -4.12 16.24
N ASP A 21 10.87 -2.97 15.60
CA ASP A 21 10.02 -1.90 16.14
C ASP A 21 8.52 -2.18 15.96
N GLY A 22 8.18 -3.34 15.40
CA GLY A 22 6.82 -3.80 15.14
C GLY A 22 6.41 -3.69 13.68
N ILE A 23 5.40 -4.49 13.32
CA ILE A 23 4.78 -4.51 12.00
C ILE A 23 3.36 -3.99 12.13
N THR A 24 2.94 -3.12 11.21
CA THR A 24 1.61 -2.53 11.24
C THR A 24 0.88 -2.70 9.91
N GLY A 25 -0.39 -3.09 9.99
CA GLY A 25 -1.29 -3.02 8.84
C GLY A 25 -1.63 -1.57 8.49
N PHE A 26 -2.05 -1.35 7.25
CA PHE A 26 -2.62 -0.08 6.82
C PHE A 26 -3.99 -0.35 6.19
N ILE A 27 -4.80 0.71 6.08
CA ILE A 27 -6.09 0.59 5.40
C ILE A 27 -5.86 0.47 3.89
N GLU A 28 -6.21 -0.68 3.34
CA GLU A 28 -6.26 -0.89 1.91
C GLU A 28 -7.58 -0.31 1.38
N SER A 29 -7.56 0.98 1.05
CA SER A 29 -8.69 1.63 0.36
C SER A 29 -8.99 0.96 -1.00
N PRO A 30 -10.14 1.24 -1.65
CA PRO A 30 -10.47 0.69 -2.96
C PRO A 30 -9.50 1.01 -4.12
N ARG A 31 -8.43 1.77 -3.89
CA ARG A 31 -7.30 1.91 -4.84
C ARG A 31 -6.46 0.65 -4.93
N TYR A 32 -6.41 -0.12 -3.85
CA TYR A 32 -5.77 -1.43 -3.82
C TYR A 32 -6.80 -2.48 -4.25
N SER A 33 -6.34 -3.51 -4.97
CA SER A 33 -7.24 -4.56 -5.48
C SER A 33 -7.97 -5.33 -4.37
N THR A 34 -7.32 -5.55 -3.23
CA THR A 34 -7.89 -6.16 -2.03
C THR A 34 -8.96 -5.28 -1.40
N GLY A 35 -8.69 -3.98 -1.28
CA GLY A 35 -9.67 -2.98 -0.85
C GLY A 35 -10.88 -2.88 -1.78
N TYR A 36 -10.65 -2.93 -3.10
CA TYR A 36 -11.71 -2.94 -4.10
C TYR A 36 -12.58 -4.20 -3.98
N ALA A 37 -11.96 -5.39 -3.82
CA ALA A 37 -12.71 -6.62 -3.59
C ALA A 37 -13.56 -6.54 -2.32
N ALA A 38 -13.00 -5.99 -1.22
CA ALA A 38 -13.70 -5.82 0.04
C ALA A 38 -14.93 -4.91 -0.07
N LEU A 39 -14.85 -3.82 -0.86
CA LEU A 39 -15.98 -2.93 -1.15
C LEU A 39 -17.19 -3.68 -1.76
N HIS A 40 -16.93 -4.78 -2.46
CA HIS A 40 -17.94 -5.63 -3.09
C HIS A 40 -18.22 -6.93 -2.31
N ASN A 41 -18.01 -6.90 -0.98
CA ASN A 41 -18.21 -8.05 -0.09
C ASN A 41 -17.55 -9.33 -0.61
N SER A 42 -16.39 -9.19 -1.24
CA SER A 42 -15.63 -10.27 -1.86
C SER A 42 -14.27 -10.39 -1.19
N ILE A 43 -13.80 -11.61 -1.00
CA ILE A 43 -12.53 -11.89 -0.33
C ILE A 43 -11.38 -11.51 -1.28
N GLY A 44 -10.60 -10.49 -0.91
CA GLY A 44 -9.35 -10.13 -1.58
C GLY A 44 -8.15 -10.79 -0.92
N PHE A 45 -7.19 -11.25 -1.72
CA PHE A 45 -5.89 -11.73 -1.23
C PHE A 45 -4.78 -11.36 -2.21
N MET A 46 -3.74 -10.66 -1.73
CA MET A 46 -2.58 -10.25 -2.53
C MET A 46 -1.32 -10.95 -2.01
N PRO A 47 -0.84 -12.01 -2.68
CA PRO A 47 0.42 -12.62 -2.31
C PRO A 47 1.60 -11.87 -2.92
N GLU A 48 2.64 -11.64 -2.12
CA GLU A 48 3.91 -11.13 -2.61
C GLU A 48 5.04 -12.10 -2.26
N THR A 49 5.75 -12.57 -3.29
CA THR A 49 6.92 -13.43 -3.10
C THR A 49 8.17 -12.60 -2.83
N HIS A 50 8.98 -13.03 -1.87
CA HIS A 50 10.22 -12.32 -1.52
C HIS A 50 11.21 -12.26 -2.70
N MET A 51 11.54 -11.06 -3.18
CA MET A 51 12.33 -10.85 -4.40
C MET A 51 13.72 -11.52 -4.41
N LEU A 52 14.35 -11.67 -3.24
CA LEU A 52 15.67 -12.34 -3.10
C LEU A 52 15.61 -13.87 -3.18
N LYS A 53 14.42 -14.49 -3.23
CA LYS A 53 14.31 -15.94 -3.43
C LYS A 53 14.45 -16.28 -4.91
N SER A 54 15.01 -17.46 -5.20
CA SER A 54 15.21 -17.93 -6.57
C SER A 54 13.90 -17.98 -7.33
N PHE A 55 13.96 -17.70 -8.63
CA PHE A 55 12.77 -17.56 -9.46
C PHE A 55 11.91 -18.83 -9.50
N ASP A 56 12.54 -20.00 -9.61
CA ASP A 56 11.89 -21.31 -9.57
C ASP A 56 11.03 -21.48 -8.30
N LYS A 57 11.55 -21.09 -7.14
CA LYS A 57 10.83 -21.17 -5.86
C LYS A 57 9.67 -20.18 -5.77
N ARG A 58 9.79 -19.00 -6.38
CA ARG A 58 8.69 -18.01 -6.45
C ARG A 58 7.57 -18.49 -7.36
N VAL A 59 7.91 -19.17 -8.47
CA VAL A 59 6.93 -19.78 -9.37
C VAL A 59 6.22 -20.95 -8.69
N GLU A 60 6.97 -21.87 -8.09
CA GLU A 60 6.44 -23.04 -7.38
C GLU A 60 5.49 -22.62 -6.25
N SER A 61 5.90 -21.66 -5.42
CA SER A 61 5.07 -21.19 -4.31
C SER A 61 3.77 -20.55 -4.77
N THR A 62 3.82 -19.76 -5.84
CA THR A 62 2.64 -19.12 -6.44
C THR A 62 1.70 -20.17 -7.03
N TYR A 63 2.22 -21.16 -7.74
CA TYR A 63 1.43 -22.26 -8.29
C TYR A 63 0.68 -23.04 -7.19
N LEU A 64 1.41 -23.47 -6.15
CA LEU A 64 0.82 -24.20 -5.02
C LEU A 64 -0.20 -23.35 -4.26
N LEU A 65 0.00 -22.04 -4.20
CA LEU A 65 -0.94 -21.10 -3.61
C LEU A 65 -2.24 -21.02 -4.42
N LEU A 66 -2.15 -20.88 -5.74
CA LEU A 66 -3.33 -20.87 -6.62
C LEU A 66 -4.12 -22.18 -6.52
N GLN A 67 -3.45 -23.33 -6.48
CA GLN A 67 -4.11 -24.61 -6.24
C GLN A 67 -4.84 -24.61 -4.88
N THR A 68 -4.19 -24.09 -3.84
CA THR A 68 -4.80 -23.97 -2.50
C THR A 68 -6.03 -23.06 -2.51
N TYR A 69 -6.03 -21.98 -3.29
CA TYR A 69 -7.22 -21.15 -3.45
C TYR A 69 -8.37 -21.91 -4.09
N VAL A 70 -8.10 -22.62 -5.19
CA VAL A 70 -9.12 -23.43 -5.86
C VAL A 70 -9.68 -24.49 -4.92
N GLU A 71 -8.82 -25.20 -4.18
CA GLU A 71 -9.21 -26.20 -3.17
C GLU A 71 -10.14 -25.59 -2.10
N ILE A 72 -9.76 -24.45 -1.51
CA ILE A 72 -10.54 -23.79 -0.45
C ILE A 72 -11.86 -23.25 -1.00
N VAL A 73 -11.83 -22.54 -2.13
CA VAL A 73 -13.03 -21.95 -2.73
C VAL A 73 -14.01 -23.04 -3.15
N ALA A 74 -13.53 -24.16 -3.71
CA ALA A 74 -14.39 -25.28 -4.06
C ALA A 74 -15.00 -25.95 -2.82
N ARG A 75 -14.17 -26.21 -1.78
CA ARG A 75 -14.62 -26.83 -0.53
C ARG A 75 -15.67 -25.97 0.18
N ASP A 76 -15.45 -24.67 0.27
CA ASP A 76 -16.25 -23.75 1.08
C ASP A 76 -17.25 -22.92 0.24
N ALA A 77 -17.45 -23.26 -1.03
CA ALA A 77 -18.24 -22.48 -1.99
C ALA A 77 -19.60 -22.05 -1.44
N LYS A 78 -20.31 -22.97 -0.77
CA LYS A 78 -21.62 -22.70 -0.16
C LYS A 78 -21.52 -21.64 0.94
N ILE A 79 -20.58 -21.79 1.87
CA ILE A 79 -20.40 -20.87 3.00
C ILE A 79 -19.98 -19.49 2.50
N ILE A 80 -19.04 -19.45 1.56
CA ILE A 80 -18.57 -18.19 0.94
C ILE A 80 -19.74 -17.48 0.25
N GLY A 81 -20.52 -18.19 -0.58
CA GLY A 81 -21.66 -17.62 -1.30
C GLY A 81 -22.78 -17.14 -0.37
N GLU A 82 -23.08 -17.88 0.69
CA GLU A 82 -24.05 -17.48 1.71
C GLU A 82 -23.62 -16.23 2.48
N ASN A 83 -22.35 -16.16 2.89
CA ASN A 83 -21.82 -15.01 3.61
C ASN A 83 -21.76 -13.77 2.73
N LYS A 84 -21.38 -13.90 1.46
CA LYS A 84 -21.43 -12.80 0.50
C LYS A 84 -22.85 -12.24 0.36
N ARG A 85 -23.85 -13.11 0.18
CA ARG A 85 -25.25 -12.68 0.03
C ARG A 85 -25.74 -11.93 1.28
N LYS A 86 -25.46 -12.46 2.47
CA LYS A 86 -25.79 -11.79 3.74
C LYS A 86 -25.12 -10.43 3.87
N ALA A 87 -23.86 -10.33 3.47
CA ALA A 87 -23.12 -9.07 3.48
C ALA A 87 -23.69 -8.06 2.47
N ASP A 88 -24.02 -8.49 1.25
CA ASP A 88 -24.66 -7.66 0.24
C ASP A 88 -26.05 -7.16 0.71
N GLU A 89 -26.87 -8.04 1.28
CA GLU A 89 -28.19 -7.70 1.84
C GLU A 89 -28.06 -6.69 3.00
N LYS A 90 -27.10 -6.89 3.91
CA LYS A 90 -26.85 -5.97 5.02
C LYS A 90 -26.39 -4.60 4.54
N VAL A 91 -25.46 -4.56 3.61
CA VAL A 91 -24.94 -3.29 3.03
C VAL A 91 -26.04 -2.55 2.28
N ALA A 92 -26.94 -3.25 1.59
CA ALA A 92 -28.07 -2.63 0.88
C ALA A 92 -29.09 -1.95 1.82
N GLN A 93 -29.14 -2.37 3.09
CA GLN A 93 -30.04 -1.81 4.11
C GLN A 93 -29.33 -0.79 5.03
N GLN A 94 -28.05 -0.50 4.79
CA GLN A 94 -27.26 0.35 5.64
C GLN A 94 -27.42 1.83 5.25
N ASP A 95 -27.73 2.67 6.24
CA ASP A 95 -27.90 4.12 6.04
C ASP A 95 -26.63 4.92 6.39
N GLU A 96 -25.74 4.36 7.21
CA GLU A 96 -24.51 5.01 7.67
C GLU A 96 -23.28 4.23 7.22
N PHE A 97 -22.34 4.88 6.53
CA PHE A 97 -21.13 4.24 6.02
C PHE A 97 -19.87 4.79 6.68
N PRO A 98 -19.02 3.94 7.30
CA PRO A 98 -17.72 4.38 7.78
C PRO A 98 -16.82 4.69 6.58
N LEU A 99 -16.31 5.92 6.51
CA LEU A 99 -15.46 6.38 5.40
C LEU A 99 -13.97 6.34 5.72
N ASP A 100 -13.61 6.31 7.00
CA ASP A 100 -12.22 6.36 7.45
C ASP A 100 -12.03 5.59 8.76
N TRP A 101 -10.81 5.12 8.98
CA TRP A 101 -10.43 4.30 10.12
C TRP A 101 -9.10 4.77 10.70
N LYS A 102 -9.01 4.76 12.04
CA LYS A 102 -7.77 5.02 12.77
C LYS A 102 -7.22 3.73 13.35
N LEU A 103 -5.92 3.49 13.17
CA LEU A 103 -5.23 2.33 13.76
C LEU A 103 -5.36 2.37 15.29
N ASN A 104 -5.94 1.30 15.86
CA ASN A 104 -5.98 1.09 17.31
C ASN A 104 -4.66 0.46 17.77
N ARG A 105 -3.80 1.27 18.41
CA ARG A 105 -2.48 0.83 18.90
C ARG A 105 -2.51 0.16 20.27
N SER A 106 -3.66 0.15 20.94
CA SER A 106 -3.83 -0.48 22.25
C SER A 106 -4.11 -1.98 22.15
N VAL A 107 -4.36 -2.50 20.94
CA VAL A 107 -4.56 -3.93 20.67
C VAL A 107 -3.50 -4.38 19.68
N TYR A 108 -2.70 -5.35 20.09
CA TYR A 108 -1.62 -5.90 19.27
C TYR A 108 -1.39 -7.36 19.65
N ASP A 109 -0.73 -8.09 18.75
CA ASP A 109 -0.33 -9.48 18.96
C ASP A 109 1.07 -9.70 18.40
N SER A 110 1.69 -10.82 18.76
CA SER A 110 3.02 -11.22 18.30
C SER A 110 2.92 -12.24 17.18
N ILE A 111 3.83 -12.14 16.20
CA ILE A 111 3.99 -13.15 15.15
C ILE A 111 5.40 -13.72 15.19
N GLU A 112 5.55 -15.02 14.91
CA GLU A 112 6.86 -15.60 14.66
C GLU A 112 7.37 -15.09 13.30
N PHE A 113 8.34 -14.18 13.32
CA PHE A 113 8.92 -13.61 12.11
C PHE A 113 10.21 -14.32 11.71
N LYS A 114 10.16 -15.16 10.67
CA LYS A 114 11.30 -15.91 10.14
C LYS A 114 12.20 -15.07 9.22
N GLY A 115 12.62 -13.92 9.71
CA GLY A 115 13.45 -12.95 9.00
C GLY A 115 14.96 -13.09 9.26
N TYR A 116 15.71 -12.11 8.79
CA TYR A 116 17.13 -11.93 9.10
C TYR A 116 17.30 -10.80 10.12
N THR A 117 18.27 -10.92 11.02
CA THR A 117 18.63 -9.83 11.95
C THR A 117 19.10 -8.61 11.18
N ALA A 118 18.48 -7.46 11.44
CA ALA A 118 18.90 -6.20 10.83
C ALA A 118 20.30 -5.80 11.29
N LYS A 119 21.09 -5.23 10.37
CA LYS A 119 22.42 -4.68 10.67
C LYS A 119 22.59 -3.36 9.94
N TYR A 120 23.08 -2.36 10.67
CA TYR A 120 23.47 -1.08 10.10
C TYR A 120 24.92 -1.19 9.58
N LYS A 121 25.11 -0.87 8.30
CA LYS A 121 26.45 -0.69 7.72
C LYS A 121 26.63 0.80 7.39
N PRO A 122 27.65 1.48 7.94
CA PRO A 122 27.99 2.83 7.50
C PRO A 122 28.23 2.84 6.00
N SER A 123 27.65 3.80 5.28
CA SER A 123 27.91 3.94 3.85
C SER A 123 29.39 4.29 3.64
N GLU A 124 30.14 3.46 2.92
CA GLU A 124 31.45 3.85 2.40
C GLU A 124 31.21 5.02 1.44
N GLY A 125 31.84 6.16 1.72
CA GLY A 125 31.63 7.41 0.99
C GLY A 125 31.64 7.21 -0.54
N LYS A 126 30.67 7.85 -1.20
CA LYS A 126 30.48 7.91 -2.66
C LYS A 126 30.29 6.55 -3.35
N LYS A 127 29.13 5.92 -3.14
CA LYS A 127 28.44 5.23 -4.22
C LYS A 127 26.99 5.66 -4.22
N LYS A 128 26.56 6.19 -5.37
CA LYS A 128 25.19 6.49 -5.77
C LYS A 128 24.27 5.48 -5.09
N ASP A 129 23.44 5.96 -4.18
CA ASP A 129 22.44 5.15 -3.49
C ASP A 129 21.67 4.41 -4.57
N ILE A 130 21.89 3.09 -4.74
CA ILE A 130 21.09 2.27 -5.68
C ILE A 130 19.77 1.95 -4.97
N ARG A 131 19.12 2.99 -4.45
CA ARG A 131 17.68 3.01 -4.32
C ARG A 131 17.19 3.50 -5.67
N PRO A 132 16.17 2.89 -6.28
CA PRO A 132 15.51 3.48 -7.43
C PRO A 132 14.79 4.76 -6.96
N THR A 133 15.53 5.85 -6.76
CA THR A 133 14.98 7.17 -6.48
C THR A 133 14.60 7.83 -7.79
N PHE A 134 13.73 7.17 -8.56
CA PHE A 134 13.22 7.66 -9.84
C PHE A 134 12.71 9.10 -9.75
N PHE A 135 12.18 9.49 -8.58
CA PHE A 135 11.69 10.83 -8.36
C PHE A 135 12.74 11.86 -7.94
N GLU A 136 13.91 11.49 -7.40
CA GLU A 136 14.93 12.48 -6.98
C GLU A 136 15.52 13.23 -8.18
N ASP A 137 15.95 12.50 -9.21
CA ASP A 137 16.46 13.09 -10.45
C ASP A 137 15.37 13.95 -11.12
N THR A 138 14.12 13.46 -11.11
CA THR A 138 12.96 14.19 -11.64
C THR A 138 12.69 15.47 -10.84
N ALA A 139 12.71 15.40 -9.51
CA ALA A 139 12.50 16.54 -8.61
C ALA A 139 13.60 17.60 -8.80
N ALA A 140 14.86 17.17 -8.91
CA ALA A 140 15.97 18.08 -9.17
C ALA A 140 15.79 18.82 -10.51
N GLN A 141 15.37 18.09 -11.56
CA GLN A 141 15.09 18.69 -12.86
C GLN A 141 13.90 19.65 -12.80
N LEU A 142 12.82 19.29 -12.10
CA LEU A 142 11.64 20.15 -11.89
C LEU A 142 12.01 21.45 -11.17
N LEU A 143 12.81 21.38 -10.11
CA LEU A 143 13.25 22.57 -9.38
C LEU A 143 14.17 23.46 -10.22
N LYS A 144 14.90 22.88 -11.18
CA LYS A 144 15.74 23.64 -12.12
C LYS A 144 14.91 24.31 -13.22
N SER A 145 13.90 23.63 -13.76
CA SER A 145 13.07 24.14 -14.86
C SER A 145 11.88 24.98 -14.41
N ASN A 146 11.48 24.89 -13.14
CA ASN A 146 10.36 25.65 -12.57
C ASN A 146 10.82 26.49 -11.36
N PRO A 147 11.30 27.73 -11.59
CA PRO A 147 11.74 28.63 -10.53
C PRO A 147 10.66 28.93 -9.48
N ALA A 148 9.39 28.97 -9.88
CA ALA A 148 8.28 29.21 -8.96
C ALA A 148 8.08 28.04 -7.98
N LEU A 149 8.21 26.79 -8.44
CA LEU A 149 8.17 25.62 -7.57
C LEU A 149 9.37 25.60 -6.60
N LYS A 150 10.55 25.96 -7.08
CA LYS A 150 11.74 26.08 -6.23
C LYS A 150 11.56 27.14 -5.14
N GLN A 151 11.04 28.31 -5.50
CA GLN A 151 10.76 29.36 -4.53
C GLN A 151 9.76 28.88 -3.46
N LYS A 152 8.68 28.22 -3.87
CA LYS A 152 7.71 27.64 -2.93
C LYS A 152 8.34 26.65 -1.95
N LEU A 153 9.23 25.78 -2.42
CA LEU A 153 9.94 24.84 -1.54
C LEU A 153 10.85 25.56 -0.53
N GLU A 154 11.61 26.56 -0.97
CA GLU A 154 12.48 27.32 -0.06
C GLU A 154 11.69 28.12 0.98
N GLU A 155 10.58 28.74 0.58
CA GLU A 155 9.66 29.41 1.50
C GLU A 155 9.06 28.43 2.53
N GLU A 156 8.71 27.22 2.10
CA GLU A 156 8.17 26.21 3.00
C GLU A 156 9.22 25.68 3.98
N LYS A 157 10.47 25.51 3.53
CA LYS A 157 11.60 25.12 4.40
C LYS A 157 11.85 26.14 5.52
N LEU A 158 11.64 27.43 5.25
CA LEU A 158 11.75 28.48 6.27
C LEU A 158 10.65 28.40 7.32
N LYS A 159 9.43 27.98 6.92
CA LYS A 159 8.26 27.87 7.80
C LYS A 159 8.24 26.56 8.59
N ASN A 160 8.80 25.48 8.01
CA ASN A 160 8.74 24.14 8.54
C ASN A 160 10.15 23.54 8.72
N PRO A 161 10.76 23.69 9.91
CA PRO A 161 12.08 23.14 10.22
C PRO A 161 12.19 21.62 10.07
N GLU A 162 11.09 20.88 10.26
CA GLU A 162 11.06 19.43 10.09
C GLU A 162 11.14 19.05 8.61
N LEU A 163 10.44 19.78 7.74
CA LEU A 163 10.59 19.63 6.28
C LEU A 163 12.01 19.96 5.84
N ALA A 164 12.61 21.04 6.36
CA ALA A 164 13.97 21.44 6.00
C ALA A 164 15.04 20.37 6.33
N LYS A 165 14.82 19.57 7.38
CA LYS A 165 15.74 18.49 7.80
C LYS A 165 15.42 17.13 7.17
N ASN A 166 14.28 17.00 6.47
CA ASN A 166 13.81 15.72 5.96
C ASN A 166 13.74 15.71 4.43
N GLY A 167 14.70 15.02 3.80
CA GLY A 167 14.76 14.90 2.33
C GLY A 167 13.52 14.24 1.71
N ARG A 168 12.93 13.26 2.39
CA ARG A 168 11.69 12.61 1.92
C ARG A 168 10.51 13.58 1.92
N ALA A 169 10.40 14.41 2.96
CA ALA A 169 9.37 15.44 3.05
C ALA A 169 9.53 16.53 1.98
N GLN A 170 10.77 16.92 1.66
CA GLN A 170 11.05 17.85 0.56
C GLN A 170 10.65 17.26 -0.79
N LEU A 171 11.01 16.00 -1.06
CA LEU A 171 10.61 15.31 -2.29
C LEU A 171 9.08 15.17 -2.40
N ASP A 172 8.39 14.83 -1.31
CA ASP A 172 6.92 14.77 -1.28
C ASP A 172 6.28 16.14 -1.54
N PHE A 173 6.85 17.22 -0.99
CA PHE A 173 6.41 18.58 -1.29
C PHE A 173 6.56 18.93 -2.78
N VAL A 174 7.72 18.62 -3.38
CA VAL A 174 7.94 18.83 -4.82
C VAL A 174 6.94 18.03 -5.65
N TYR A 175 6.72 16.75 -5.32
CA TYR A 175 5.75 15.90 -5.98
C TYR A 175 4.35 16.52 -5.96
N LYS A 176 3.83 16.84 -4.76
CA LYS A 176 2.48 17.40 -4.55
C LYS A 176 2.25 18.76 -5.21
N ASN A 177 3.31 19.53 -5.45
CA ASN A 177 3.25 20.84 -6.08
C ASN A 177 3.68 20.82 -7.56
N SER A 178 3.82 19.64 -8.15
CA SER A 178 4.16 19.44 -9.57
C SER A 178 2.99 18.88 -10.37
N ASP A 179 3.08 18.95 -11.70
CA ASP A 179 2.10 18.33 -12.60
C ASP A 179 2.06 16.79 -12.51
N TYR A 180 3.05 16.16 -11.86
CA TYR A 180 3.07 14.72 -11.60
C TYR A 180 2.14 14.30 -10.47
N TYR A 181 1.68 15.24 -9.63
CA TYR A 181 0.72 14.90 -8.58
C TYR A 181 -0.59 14.42 -9.21
N GLU A 182 -1.04 13.25 -8.79
CA GLU A 182 -2.27 12.66 -9.31
C GLU A 182 -3.47 13.56 -8.98
N LYS A 183 -4.06 14.20 -9.99
CA LYS A 183 -5.23 15.09 -9.82
C LYS A 183 -6.46 14.38 -9.28
N THR A 184 -6.53 13.07 -9.47
CA THR A 184 -7.58 12.17 -8.99
C THR A 184 -7.23 11.51 -7.66
N PHE A 185 -6.18 11.96 -6.96
CA PHE A 185 -5.81 11.40 -5.67
C PHE A 185 -7.00 11.37 -4.71
N ASN A 186 -7.28 10.19 -4.15
CA ASN A 186 -8.45 9.89 -3.30
C ASN A 186 -9.83 10.12 -3.94
N ARG A 187 -9.92 10.26 -5.26
CA ARG A 187 -11.20 10.25 -5.97
C ARG A 187 -11.65 8.82 -6.21
N TYR A 188 -12.53 8.32 -5.35
CA TYR A 188 -13.22 7.05 -5.55
C TYR A 188 -14.65 7.30 -6.00
N PRO A 189 -15.15 6.63 -7.04
CA PRO A 189 -16.58 6.58 -7.29
C PRO A 189 -17.23 5.73 -6.19
N ILE A 190 -17.58 6.35 -5.06
CA ILE A 190 -18.27 5.70 -3.94
C ILE A 190 -19.78 5.53 -4.18
N GLY A 191 -20.24 5.76 -5.41
CA GLY A 191 -21.65 5.70 -5.75
C GLY A 191 -21.86 5.24 -7.19
N ARG A 192 -22.87 4.40 -7.37
CA ARG A 192 -23.43 4.13 -8.69
C ARG A 192 -24.31 5.30 -9.08
N LEU A 193 -23.95 6.01 -10.13
CA LEU A 193 -24.86 6.97 -10.74
C LEU A 193 -26.05 6.20 -11.31
N THR A 194 -27.26 6.49 -10.82
CA THR A 194 -28.51 5.91 -11.33
C THR A 194 -28.94 6.53 -12.66
N ASN A 195 -28.38 7.71 -12.97
CA ASN A 195 -28.61 8.47 -14.20
C ASN A 195 -27.28 8.71 -14.93
N ASN A 196 -27.34 8.83 -16.25
CA ASN A 196 -26.16 9.19 -17.05
C ASN A 196 -25.78 10.66 -16.81
N ILE A 197 -24.74 10.89 -16.00
CA ILE A 197 -24.18 12.22 -15.74
C ILE A 197 -22.83 12.32 -16.45
N LYS A 198 -22.65 13.36 -17.26
CA LYS A 198 -21.34 13.70 -17.83
C LYS A 198 -20.47 14.32 -16.73
N LEU A 199 -19.60 13.51 -16.14
CA LEU A 199 -18.61 14.00 -15.17
C LEU A 199 -17.45 14.65 -15.93
N ASN A 200 -17.24 15.95 -15.73
CA ASN A 200 -16.03 16.63 -16.18
C ASN A 200 -14.89 16.31 -15.21
N LEU A 201 -14.29 15.14 -15.41
CA LEU A 201 -13.11 14.70 -14.67
C LEU A 201 -11.89 15.33 -15.37
N LYS A 202 -11.33 16.39 -14.77
CA LYS A 202 -10.05 17.00 -15.18
C LYS A 202 -8.88 16.01 -15.09
#